data_AF-A0AAU8ZIZ0-F1
#
_entry.id   AF-A0AAU8ZIZ0-F1
#
_cell.length_a   1.000
_cell.length_b   1.000
_cell.length_c   1.000
_cell.angle_alpha   90.00
_cell.angle_beta   90.00
_cell.angle_gamma   90.00
#
_symmetry.space_group_name_H-M   'P 1'
#
loop_
_entity.id
_entity.type
_entity.pdbx_description
1 polymer ?
#
loop_
_entity_poly.entity_id
_entity_poly.type
_entity_poly.pdbx_seq_one_letter_code
_entity_poly.pdbx_strand_id
1 'polypeptide(L)'
;MPVNAIGQQPVCETQITGESRNIFQAIADKFVAVVNSCKTFSTGCNTQKDHNIQKACERLAALTRAEPKCYITDAMKRGAEKLGMVLPDNKISVSSNADTSVAASIGKLSVLKTTECSAQELHDMLSKQLGKSGTSQEMREKIQMALGKSDTAINPDVYTDMVERGMNKQKSIISADILKEHRRNEIGGGAVLDSDTVKELEKLSNSLSS
;
A
#
# COMPACT_ATOMS: atom_id res chain seq x y z
N MET A 1 84.62 14.44 30.26
CA MET A 1 83.45 13.57 29.96
C MET A 1 82.33 14.46 29.47
N PRO A 2 82.01 14.45 28.16
CA PRO A 2 80.88 15.19 27.62
C PRO A 2 79.64 14.32 27.43
N VAL A 3 78.51 15.00 27.48
CA VAL A 3 77.12 14.55 27.60
C VAL A 3 76.61 13.97 26.27
N ASN A 4 75.85 12.87 26.35
CA ASN A 4 75.14 12.24 25.22
C ASN A 4 74.23 13.23 24.49
N ALA A 5 74.43 13.40 23.19
CA ALA A 5 73.46 14.01 22.29
C ALA A 5 72.44 12.95 21.85
N ILE A 6 71.21 13.05 22.39
CA ILE A 6 70.06 12.30 21.90
C ILE A 6 69.68 12.90 20.55
N GLY A 7 69.84 12.12 19.47
CA GLY A 7 69.38 12.50 18.14
C GLY A 7 67.87 12.71 18.15
N GLN A 8 67.43 13.95 17.94
CA GLN A 8 66.05 14.25 17.59
C GLN A 8 65.78 13.61 16.22
N GLN A 9 64.92 12.59 16.19
CA GLN A 9 64.25 12.22 14.95
C GLN A 9 63.36 13.39 14.51
N PRO A 10 63.37 13.78 13.23
CA PRO A 10 62.40 14.74 12.75
C PRO A 10 61.02 14.08 12.86
N VAL A 11 60.13 14.73 13.63
CA VAL A 11 58.70 14.46 13.54
C VAL A 11 58.32 14.78 12.11
N CYS A 12 58.02 13.75 11.32
CA CYS A 12 57.43 13.92 10.00
C CYS A 12 56.01 14.43 10.23
N GLU A 13 55.85 15.74 10.41
CA GLU A 13 54.56 16.39 10.26
C GLU A 13 54.16 16.20 8.80
N THR A 14 53.27 15.24 8.57
CA THR A 14 52.65 15.02 7.28
C THR A 14 51.92 16.31 6.89
N GLN A 15 52.57 17.17 6.11
CA GLN A 15 51.96 18.38 5.57
C GLN A 15 50.83 17.93 4.64
N ILE A 16 49.59 18.12 5.09
CA ILE A 16 48.41 17.98 4.26
C ILE A 16 48.47 19.11 3.23
N THR A 17 48.98 18.81 2.04
CA THR A 17 49.03 19.72 0.89
C THR A 17 47.62 20.14 0.48
N GLY A 18 47.47 21.29 -0.20
CA GLY A 18 46.16 21.75 -0.70
C GLY A 18 45.43 20.71 -1.56
N GLU A 19 46.18 19.93 -2.35
CA GLU A 19 45.63 18.80 -3.12
C GLU A 19 45.06 17.69 -2.24
N SER A 20 45.75 17.32 -1.15
CA SER A 20 45.22 16.30 -0.23
C SER A 20 43.95 16.77 0.50
N ARG A 21 43.84 18.05 0.89
CA ARG A 21 42.57 18.61 1.40
C ARG A 21 41.44 18.52 0.37
N ASN A 22 41.72 18.82 -0.90
CA ASN A 22 40.72 18.73 -1.97
C ASN A 22 40.24 17.29 -2.19
N ILE A 23 41.15 16.30 -2.09
CA ILE A 23 40.79 14.88 -2.18
C ILE A 23 39.91 14.44 -1.00
N PHE A 24 40.27 14.82 0.23
CA PHE A 24 39.45 14.51 1.41
C PHE A 24 38.07 15.17 1.35
N GLN A 25 38.00 16.41 0.89
CA GLN A 25 36.71 17.09 0.69
C GLN A 25 35.87 16.38 -0.38
N ALA A 26 36.46 16.01 -1.53
CA ALA A 26 35.74 15.29 -2.57
C ALA A 26 35.25 13.90 -2.11
N ILE A 27 36.00 13.21 -1.25
CA ILE A 27 35.58 11.94 -0.65
C ILE A 27 34.43 12.18 0.34
N ALA A 28 34.52 13.22 1.18
CA ALA A 28 33.47 13.59 2.13
C ALA A 28 32.16 13.95 1.39
N ASP A 29 32.25 14.74 0.32
CA ASP A 29 31.10 15.13 -0.48
C ASP A 29 30.44 13.91 -1.14
N LYS A 30 31.24 12.97 -1.67
CA LYS A 30 30.74 11.69 -2.21
C LYS A 30 30.07 10.84 -1.13
N PHE A 31 30.64 10.76 0.07
CA PHE A 31 30.04 10.02 1.17
C PHE A 31 28.70 10.63 1.59
N VAL A 32 28.64 11.95 1.75
CA VAL A 32 27.40 12.69 2.05
C VAL A 32 26.36 12.46 0.96
N ALA A 33 26.75 12.49 -0.32
CA ALA A 33 25.85 12.21 -1.44
C ALA A 33 25.26 10.78 -1.37
N VAL A 34 26.08 9.77 -1.08
CA VAL A 34 25.62 8.38 -0.91
C VAL A 34 24.67 8.26 0.27
N VAL A 35 25.00 8.83 1.43
CA VAL A 35 24.15 8.79 2.63
C VAL A 35 22.80 9.45 2.35
N ASN A 36 22.79 10.62 1.69
CA ASN A 36 21.56 11.33 1.33
C ASN A 36 20.72 10.54 0.31
N SER A 37 21.37 9.87 -0.65
CA SER A 37 20.69 8.98 -1.59
C SER A 37 20.03 7.80 -0.88
N CYS A 38 20.76 7.11 0.00
CA CYS A 38 20.23 6.00 0.81
C CYS A 38 19.06 6.44 1.69
N LYS A 39 19.14 7.64 2.30
CA LYS A 39 18.05 8.21 3.10
C LYS A 39 16.81 8.46 2.25
N THR A 40 16.98 9.11 1.09
CA THR A 40 15.88 9.39 0.16
C THR A 40 15.20 8.11 -0.33
N PHE A 41 15.99 7.11 -0.74
CA PHE A 41 15.49 5.81 -1.16
C PHE A 41 14.72 5.11 -0.03
N SER A 42 15.28 5.11 1.18
CA SER A 42 14.64 4.50 2.35
C SER A 42 13.32 5.17 2.71
N THR A 43 13.26 6.51 2.64
CA THR A 43 12.02 7.26 2.83
C THR A 43 10.99 6.88 1.78
N GLY A 44 11.34 6.88 0.49
CA GLY A 44 10.44 6.48 -0.59
C GLY A 44 9.90 5.06 -0.43
N CYS A 45 10.76 4.11 -0.06
CA CYS A 45 10.37 2.72 0.23
C CYS A 45 9.36 2.62 1.38
N ASN A 46 9.56 3.41 2.45
CA ASN A 46 8.65 3.39 3.58
C ASN A 46 7.31 4.03 3.24
N THR A 47 7.29 5.14 2.51
CA THR A 47 6.04 5.76 2.03
C THR A 47 5.25 4.81 1.14
N GLN A 48 5.91 4.11 0.21
CA GLN A 48 5.24 3.15 -0.67
C GLN A 48 4.69 1.95 0.10
N LYS A 49 5.43 1.46 1.10
CA LYS A 49 4.96 0.38 1.99
C LYS A 49 3.73 0.82 2.79
N ASP A 50 3.76 2.01 3.40
CA ASP A 50 2.65 2.53 4.20
C ASP A 50 1.41 2.74 3.31
N HIS A 51 1.58 3.21 2.08
CA HIS A 51 0.50 3.26 1.08
C HIS A 51 -0.09 1.88 0.75
N ASN A 52 0.76 0.86 0.61
CA ASN A 52 0.29 -0.51 0.37
C ASN A 52 -0.48 -1.07 1.58
N ILE A 53 -0.02 -0.77 2.80
CA ILE A 53 -0.71 -1.15 4.04
C ILE A 53 -2.08 -0.48 4.09
N GLN A 54 -2.14 0.84 3.86
CA GLN A 54 -3.39 1.61 3.81
C GLN A 54 -4.39 0.95 2.86
N LYS A 55 -3.99 0.70 1.60
CA LYS A 55 -4.86 0.06 0.60
C LYS A 55 -5.34 -1.33 1.01
N ALA A 56 -4.47 -2.12 1.65
CA ALA A 56 -4.82 -3.44 2.13
C ALA A 56 -5.85 -3.34 3.28
N CYS A 57 -5.66 -2.41 4.22
CA CYS A 57 -6.60 -2.14 5.31
C CYS A 57 -7.97 -1.70 4.78
N GLU A 58 -8.02 -0.70 3.90
CA GLU A 58 -9.25 -0.21 3.25
C GLU A 58 -9.99 -1.34 2.54
N ARG A 59 -9.27 -2.14 1.76
CA ARG A 59 -9.85 -3.27 1.02
C ARG A 59 -10.42 -4.33 1.97
N LEU A 60 -9.65 -4.73 2.99
CA LEU A 60 -10.10 -5.73 3.96
C LEU A 60 -11.33 -5.23 4.72
N ALA A 61 -11.32 -3.96 5.17
CA ALA A 61 -12.42 -3.36 5.88
C ALA A 61 -13.69 -3.32 5.03
N ALA A 62 -13.59 -2.93 3.75
CA ALA A 62 -14.72 -2.94 2.83
C ALA A 62 -15.30 -4.36 2.63
N LEU A 63 -14.44 -5.38 2.51
CA LEU A 63 -14.89 -6.76 2.30
C LEU A 63 -15.54 -7.39 3.54
N THR A 64 -15.02 -7.10 4.73
CA THR A 64 -15.38 -7.80 5.96
C THR A 64 -16.35 -7.03 6.85
N ARG A 65 -16.48 -5.70 6.67
CA ARG A 65 -17.28 -4.83 7.56
C ARG A 65 -18.44 -4.14 6.86
N ALA A 66 -18.28 -3.74 5.61
CA ALA A 66 -19.34 -3.02 4.89
C ALA A 66 -20.40 -3.98 4.34
N GLU A 67 -21.67 -3.63 4.52
CA GLU A 67 -22.76 -4.37 3.86
C GLU A 67 -22.72 -4.11 2.35
N PRO A 68 -22.90 -5.12 1.48
CA PRO A 68 -22.89 -4.92 0.03
C PRO A 68 -23.86 -3.86 -0.48
N LYS A 69 -25.02 -3.72 0.16
CA LYS A 69 -26.00 -2.65 -0.13
C LYS A 69 -25.45 -1.22 -0.01
N CYS A 70 -24.36 -1.01 0.73
CA CYS A 70 -23.73 0.30 0.90
C CYS A 70 -22.82 0.70 -0.28
N TYR A 71 -22.45 -0.26 -1.13
CA TYR A 71 -21.59 -0.02 -2.30
C TYR A 71 -22.14 -0.59 -3.61
N ILE A 72 -23.27 -1.30 -3.60
CA ILE A 72 -23.96 -1.76 -4.81
C ILE A 72 -25.05 -0.76 -5.19
N THR A 73 -24.93 -0.16 -6.37
CA THR A 73 -25.92 0.77 -6.93
C THR A 73 -26.95 0.03 -7.79
N ASP A 74 -28.07 0.68 -8.09
CA ASP A 74 -29.09 0.07 -8.96
C ASP A 74 -28.59 -0.13 -10.40
N ALA A 75 -27.71 0.76 -10.89
CA ALA A 75 -27.03 0.57 -12.17
C ALA A 75 -26.20 -0.72 -12.20
N MET A 76 -25.48 -1.02 -11.11
CA MET A 76 -24.73 -2.28 -10.99
C MET A 76 -25.64 -3.49 -10.98
N LYS A 77 -26.76 -3.44 -10.24
CA LYS A 77 -27.73 -4.54 -10.20
C LYS A 77 -28.30 -4.84 -11.59
N ARG A 78 -28.84 -3.82 -12.27
CA ARG A 78 -29.38 -3.96 -13.63
C ARG A 78 -28.32 -4.47 -14.61
N GLY A 79 -27.10 -3.91 -14.52
CA GLY A 79 -25.99 -4.31 -15.37
C GLY A 79 -25.57 -5.77 -15.16
N ALA A 80 -25.40 -6.18 -13.90
CA ALA A 80 -25.03 -7.54 -13.56
C ALA A 80 -26.11 -8.56 -13.94
N GLU A 81 -27.38 -8.27 -13.65
CA GLU A 81 -28.51 -9.12 -14.04
C GLU A 81 -28.54 -9.34 -15.55
N LYS A 82 -28.41 -8.26 -16.34
CA LYS A 82 -28.43 -8.34 -17.81
C LYS A 82 -27.26 -9.14 -18.38
N LEU A 83 -26.10 -9.09 -17.73
CA LEU A 83 -24.88 -9.79 -18.16
C LEU A 83 -24.73 -11.18 -17.51
N GLY A 84 -25.66 -11.60 -16.65
CA GLY A 84 -25.56 -12.87 -15.91
C GLY A 84 -24.41 -12.89 -14.88
N MET A 85 -23.99 -11.73 -14.37
CA MET A 85 -22.93 -11.61 -13.37
C MET A 85 -23.50 -11.72 -11.95
N VAL A 86 -22.74 -12.37 -11.07
CA VAL A 86 -23.07 -12.46 -9.64
C VAL A 86 -22.46 -11.26 -8.91
N LEU A 87 -23.30 -10.48 -8.24
CA LEU A 87 -22.83 -9.43 -7.33
C LEU A 87 -22.61 -9.97 -5.92
N PRO A 88 -21.73 -9.34 -5.12
CA PRO A 88 -21.59 -9.67 -3.72
C PRO A 88 -22.92 -9.48 -2.98
N ASP A 89 -23.34 -10.48 -2.22
CA ASP A 89 -24.59 -10.49 -1.46
C ASP A 89 -24.37 -10.39 0.06
N ASN A 90 -23.20 -10.83 0.54
CA ASN A 90 -22.82 -10.84 1.94
C ASN A 90 -21.41 -10.27 2.18
N LYS A 91 -21.12 -9.96 3.44
CA LYS A 91 -19.75 -9.71 3.91
C LYS A 91 -18.92 -10.97 3.77
N ILE A 92 -17.63 -10.80 3.49
CA ILE A 92 -16.70 -11.91 3.49
C ILE A 92 -16.27 -12.18 4.93
N SER A 93 -16.46 -13.43 5.37
CA SER A 93 -15.91 -13.90 6.63
C SER A 93 -14.46 -14.33 6.42
N VAL A 94 -13.59 -13.95 7.35
CA VAL A 94 -12.20 -14.42 7.41
C VAL A 94 -12.02 -15.30 8.63
N SER A 95 -11.12 -16.28 8.53
CA SER A 95 -10.69 -17.10 9.66
C SER A 95 -10.14 -16.21 10.77
N SER A 96 -10.53 -16.52 12.02
CA SER A 96 -9.95 -15.89 13.21
C SER A 96 -8.44 -16.18 13.36
N ASN A 97 -7.97 -17.29 12.77
CA ASN A 97 -6.58 -17.71 12.80
C ASN A 97 -5.90 -17.29 11.50
N ALA A 98 -4.94 -16.37 11.60
CA ALA A 98 -4.15 -15.93 10.47
C ALA A 98 -3.00 -16.91 10.20
N ASP A 99 -2.86 -17.39 8.97
CA ASP A 99 -1.66 -18.13 8.55
C ASP A 99 -0.55 -17.17 8.09
N THR A 100 0.15 -16.60 9.07
CA THR A 100 1.24 -15.66 8.80
C THR A 100 2.48 -16.33 8.19
N SER A 101 2.58 -17.66 8.23
CA SER A 101 3.75 -18.39 7.74
C SER A 101 3.80 -18.35 6.21
N VAL A 102 2.67 -18.62 5.56
CA VAL A 102 2.51 -18.64 4.11
C VAL A 102 2.25 -17.24 3.54
N ALA A 103 1.73 -16.30 4.36
CA ALA A 103 1.36 -14.98 3.90
C ALA A 103 2.53 -14.22 3.24
N ALA A 104 2.25 -13.63 2.08
CA ALA A 104 3.18 -12.75 1.38
C ALA A 104 3.55 -11.54 2.24
N SER A 105 4.72 -10.95 1.97
CA SER A 105 5.06 -9.66 2.59
C SER A 105 4.44 -8.51 1.82
N ILE A 106 3.91 -7.51 2.52
CA ILE A 106 3.54 -6.23 1.90
C ILE A 106 4.82 -5.56 1.39
N GLY A 107 4.93 -5.43 0.07
CA GLY A 107 6.12 -4.95 -0.61
C GLY A 107 6.45 -3.48 -0.31
N LYS A 108 7.74 -3.14 -0.39
CA LYS A 108 8.27 -1.77 -0.21
C LYS A 108 8.47 -1.00 -1.52
N LEU A 109 8.51 -1.70 -2.65
CA LEU A 109 8.97 -1.16 -3.94
C LEU A 109 7.90 -1.16 -5.02
N SER A 110 6.95 -2.10 -4.96
CA SER A 110 5.87 -2.23 -5.93
C SER A 110 4.54 -1.84 -5.30
N VAL A 111 3.64 -1.32 -6.13
CA VAL A 111 2.25 -1.08 -5.75
C VAL A 111 1.58 -2.43 -5.53
N LEU A 112 0.97 -2.61 -4.35
CA LEU A 112 0.17 -3.79 -4.06
C LEU A 112 -1.16 -3.71 -4.83
N LYS A 113 -1.44 -4.71 -5.64
CA LYS A 113 -2.73 -4.87 -6.31
C LYS A 113 -3.71 -5.62 -5.42
N THR A 114 -4.32 -4.91 -4.49
CA THR A 114 -5.23 -5.48 -3.48
C THR A 114 -6.49 -6.14 -4.06
N THR A 115 -6.80 -5.89 -5.33
CA THR A 115 -7.91 -6.54 -6.05
C THR A 115 -7.62 -7.97 -6.45
N GLU A 116 -6.35 -8.35 -6.56
CA GLU A 116 -5.90 -9.71 -6.86
C GLU A 116 -5.78 -10.58 -5.60
N CYS A 117 -5.95 -9.98 -4.41
CA CYS A 117 -5.91 -10.67 -3.12
C CYS A 117 -7.32 -10.93 -2.59
N SER A 118 -7.55 -12.13 -2.07
CA SER A 118 -8.73 -12.47 -1.27
C SER A 118 -8.72 -11.74 0.08
N ALA A 119 -9.89 -11.69 0.74
CA ALA A 119 -9.99 -11.13 2.08
C ALA A 119 -9.10 -11.88 3.10
N GLN A 120 -9.00 -13.21 2.97
CA GLN A 120 -8.16 -14.03 3.86
C GLN A 120 -6.67 -13.72 3.65
N GLU A 121 -6.21 -13.63 2.40
CA GLU A 121 -4.81 -13.28 2.11
C GLU A 121 -4.47 -11.89 2.64
N LEU A 122 -5.36 -10.90 2.47
CA LEU A 122 -5.16 -9.57 3.03
C LEU A 122 -5.11 -9.60 4.56
N HIS A 123 -5.99 -10.35 5.20
CA HIS A 123 -6.00 -10.56 6.65
C HIS A 123 -4.68 -11.15 7.14
N ASP A 124 -4.14 -12.16 6.44
CA ASP A 124 -2.92 -12.84 6.84
C ASP A 124 -1.67 -11.98 6.58
N MET A 125 -1.64 -11.26 5.45
CA MET A 125 -0.58 -10.28 5.13
C MET A 125 -0.52 -9.15 6.15
N LEU A 126 -1.68 -8.60 6.53
CA LEU A 126 -1.78 -7.53 7.53
C LEU A 126 -1.43 -8.04 8.93
N SER A 127 -1.89 -9.24 9.30
CA SER A 127 -1.50 -9.90 10.55
C SER A 127 0.01 -10.11 10.64
N LYS A 128 0.64 -10.56 9.55
CA LYS A 128 2.09 -10.69 9.45
C LYS A 128 2.81 -9.34 9.54
N GLN A 129 2.21 -8.28 9.00
CA GLN A 129 2.79 -6.93 9.01
C GLN A 129 2.73 -6.25 10.38
N LEU A 130 1.71 -6.55 11.19
CA LEU A 130 1.53 -5.98 12.52
C LEU A 130 2.74 -6.21 13.43
N GLY A 131 3.36 -7.39 13.36
CA GLY A 131 4.52 -7.76 14.16
C GLY A 131 5.89 -7.31 13.61
N LYS A 132 5.95 -6.64 12.45
CA LYS A 132 7.22 -6.26 11.82
C LYS A 132 7.76 -4.91 12.31
N SER A 133 9.07 -4.86 12.52
CA SER A 133 9.79 -3.61 12.78
C SER A 133 9.75 -2.71 11.54
N GLY A 134 9.58 -1.40 11.75
CA GLY A 134 9.53 -0.39 10.70
C GLY A 134 8.13 -0.12 10.11
N THR A 135 7.06 -0.72 10.62
CA THR A 135 5.69 -0.23 10.40
C THR A 135 5.47 1.00 11.28
N SER A 136 5.00 2.11 10.72
CA SER A 136 4.69 3.32 11.48
C SER A 136 3.56 3.07 12.48
N GLN A 137 3.50 3.87 13.54
CA GLN A 137 2.47 3.72 14.58
C GLN A 137 1.06 3.87 14.00
N GLU A 138 0.86 4.88 13.15
CA GLU A 138 -0.40 5.10 12.43
C GLU A 138 -0.81 3.88 11.61
N MET A 139 0.12 3.27 10.86
CA MET A 139 -0.19 2.06 10.09
C MET A 139 -0.50 0.86 10.97
N ARG A 140 0.16 0.71 12.12
CA ARG A 140 -0.17 -0.36 13.08
C ARG A 140 -1.58 -0.23 13.63
N GLU A 141 -2.01 0.99 13.96
CA GLU A 141 -3.36 1.27 14.44
C GLU A 141 -4.40 0.93 13.36
N LYS A 142 -4.16 1.34 12.11
CA LYS A 142 -5.02 0.98 10.97
C LYS A 142 -5.07 -0.53 10.73
N ILE A 143 -3.95 -1.23 10.83
CA ILE A 143 -3.90 -2.71 10.74
C ILE A 143 -4.75 -3.33 11.85
N GLN A 144 -4.57 -2.91 13.12
CA GLN A 144 -5.35 -3.44 14.23
C GLN A 144 -6.85 -3.23 14.03
N MET A 145 -7.23 -2.03 13.57
CA MET A 145 -8.60 -1.66 13.28
C MET A 145 -9.20 -2.52 12.15
N ALA A 146 -8.50 -2.68 11.03
CA ALA A 146 -8.94 -3.52 9.91
C ALA A 146 -9.08 -5.00 10.32
N LEU A 147 -8.17 -5.50 11.17
CA LEU A 147 -8.21 -6.85 11.72
C LEU A 147 -9.25 -7.02 12.85
N GLY A 148 -9.87 -5.94 13.33
CA GLY A 148 -10.80 -6.00 14.47
C GLY A 148 -10.13 -6.29 15.82
N LYS A 149 -8.85 -5.96 15.98
CA LYS A 149 -8.04 -6.19 17.19
C LYS A 149 -7.81 -4.92 18.01
N SER A 150 -8.64 -3.89 17.84
CA SER A 150 -8.51 -2.62 18.56
C SER A 150 -9.17 -2.71 19.93
N ASP A 151 -8.35 -2.78 21.00
CA ASP A 151 -8.81 -2.73 22.41
C ASP A 151 -9.00 -1.28 22.91
N THR A 152 -8.50 -0.28 22.18
CA THR A 152 -8.67 1.14 22.49
C THR A 152 -9.92 1.73 21.83
N ALA A 153 -10.44 2.80 22.43
CA ALA A 153 -11.50 3.63 21.85
C ALA A 153 -11.11 4.03 20.43
N ILE A 154 -11.70 3.34 19.46
CA ILE A 154 -11.52 3.55 18.03
C ILE A 154 -11.77 5.03 17.77
N ASN A 155 -10.84 5.74 17.12
CA ASN A 155 -11.20 7.02 16.52
C ASN A 155 -12.23 6.73 15.40
N PRO A 156 -13.52 7.02 15.63
CA PRO A 156 -14.58 6.57 14.75
C PRO A 156 -14.47 7.22 13.37
N ASP A 157 -13.88 8.41 13.28
CA ASP A 157 -13.72 9.15 12.03
C ASP A 157 -12.70 8.47 11.12
N VAL A 158 -11.55 8.07 11.67
CA VAL A 158 -10.50 7.35 10.93
C VAL A 158 -11.00 6.00 10.43
N TYR A 159 -11.79 5.30 11.24
CA TYR A 159 -12.41 4.04 10.83
C TYR A 159 -13.42 4.24 9.71
N THR A 160 -14.31 5.21 9.88
CA THR A 160 -15.38 5.50 8.91
C THR A 160 -14.78 5.87 7.56
N ASP A 161 -13.78 6.75 7.55
CA ASP A 161 -13.09 7.17 6.34
C ASP A 161 -12.33 6.01 5.66
N MET A 162 -11.66 5.13 6.43
CA MET A 162 -11.02 3.94 5.87
C MET A 162 -12.03 2.98 5.21
N VAL A 163 -13.17 2.73 5.87
CA VAL A 163 -14.24 1.90 5.31
C VAL A 163 -14.86 2.56 4.08
N GLU A 164 -15.10 3.87 4.12
CA GLU A 164 -15.66 4.64 3.00
C GLU A 164 -14.76 4.62 1.78
N ARG A 165 -13.45 4.87 1.95
CA ARG A 165 -12.47 4.76 0.87
C ARG A 165 -12.45 3.36 0.27
N GLY A 166 -12.47 2.32 1.11
CA GLY A 166 -12.59 0.93 0.67
C GLY A 166 -13.87 0.64 -0.11
N MET A 167 -15.03 1.12 0.37
CA MET A 167 -16.32 0.97 -0.30
C MET A 167 -16.35 1.68 -1.65
N ASN A 168 -15.81 2.90 -1.73
CA ASN A 168 -15.72 3.67 -2.95
C ASN A 168 -14.81 2.98 -3.97
N LYS A 169 -13.70 2.39 -3.51
CA LYS A 169 -12.88 1.56 -4.39
C LYS A 169 -13.66 0.34 -4.90
N GLN A 170 -14.52 -0.22 -4.07
CA GLN A 170 -15.32 -1.37 -4.44
C GLN A 170 -16.45 -1.07 -5.41
N LYS A 171 -17.07 0.11 -5.29
CA LYS A 171 -17.95 0.66 -6.34
C LYS A 171 -17.22 0.75 -7.68
N SER A 172 -16.02 1.35 -7.68
CA SER A 172 -15.21 1.50 -8.90
C SER A 172 -14.89 0.15 -9.55
N ILE A 173 -14.45 -0.83 -8.76
CA ILE A 173 -14.08 -2.17 -9.26
C ILE A 173 -15.29 -2.88 -9.87
N ILE A 174 -16.41 -2.93 -9.16
CA ILE A 174 -17.61 -3.63 -9.64
C ILE A 174 -18.14 -2.97 -10.92
N SER A 175 -18.20 -1.64 -10.97
CA SER A 175 -18.57 -0.91 -12.19
C SER A 175 -17.63 -1.25 -13.35
N ALA A 176 -16.32 -1.27 -13.11
CA ALA A 176 -15.34 -1.58 -14.14
C ALA A 176 -15.45 -3.02 -14.65
N ASP A 177 -15.71 -3.99 -13.76
CA ASP A 177 -15.88 -5.39 -14.14
C ASP A 177 -17.14 -5.59 -15.00
N ILE A 178 -18.25 -4.94 -14.65
CA ILE A 178 -19.49 -4.94 -15.44
C ILE A 178 -19.24 -4.32 -16.82
N LEU A 179 -18.58 -3.17 -16.89
CA LEU A 179 -18.24 -2.51 -18.17
C LEU A 179 -17.29 -3.36 -19.02
N LYS A 180 -16.36 -4.07 -18.39
CA LYS A 180 -15.45 -4.99 -19.08
C LYS A 180 -16.19 -6.17 -19.70
N GLU A 181 -17.14 -6.75 -18.97
CA GLU A 181 -17.98 -7.83 -19.49
C GLU A 181 -18.88 -7.36 -20.63
N HIS A 182 -19.48 -6.18 -20.50
CA HIS A 182 -20.24 -5.55 -21.57
C HIS A 182 -19.40 -5.42 -22.86
N ARG A 183 -18.18 -4.89 -22.79
CA ARG A 183 -17.27 -4.75 -23.95
C ARG A 183 -16.86 -6.10 -24.54
N ARG A 184 -16.65 -7.13 -23.70
CA ARG A 184 -16.40 -8.50 -24.19
C ARG A 184 -17.57 -9.01 -25.02
N ASN A 185 -18.80 -8.78 -24.54
CA ASN A 185 -20.01 -9.22 -25.21
C ASN A 185 -20.32 -8.44 -26.49
N GLU A 186 -19.99 -7.14 -26.56
CA GLU A 186 -20.10 -6.37 -27.81
C GLU A 186 -19.28 -6.99 -28.94
N ILE A 187 -18.07 -7.48 -28.63
CA ILE A 187 -17.19 -8.14 -29.59
C ILE A 187 -17.66 -9.58 -29.86
N GLY A 188 -18.11 -10.29 -28.82
CA GLY A 188 -18.47 -11.71 -28.87
C GLY A 188 -19.92 -12.03 -29.27
N GLY A 189 -20.78 -11.04 -29.49
CA GLY A 189 -22.19 -11.22 -29.81
C GLY A 189 -23.08 -11.63 -28.62
N GLY A 190 -22.67 -11.29 -27.39
CA GLY A 190 -23.39 -11.59 -26.16
C GLY A 190 -24.40 -10.52 -25.74
N ALA A 191 -24.95 -10.64 -24.53
CA ALA A 191 -25.82 -9.62 -23.97
C ALA A 191 -25.04 -8.31 -23.71
N VAL A 192 -25.61 -7.17 -24.11
CA VAL A 192 -24.99 -5.85 -23.98
C VAL A 192 -25.86 -4.90 -23.18
N LEU A 193 -25.23 -3.97 -22.46
CA LEU A 193 -25.92 -2.96 -21.68
C LEU A 193 -26.53 -1.87 -22.57
N ASP A 194 -27.57 -1.19 -22.08
CA ASP A 194 -28.08 0.01 -22.74
C ASP A 194 -27.16 1.22 -22.46
N SER A 195 -27.24 2.25 -23.32
CA SER A 195 -26.35 3.41 -23.26
C SER A 195 -26.44 4.17 -21.94
N ASP A 196 -27.60 4.24 -21.30
CA ASP A 196 -27.78 4.99 -20.06
C ASP A 196 -27.16 4.25 -18.88
N THR A 197 -27.35 2.94 -18.79
CA THR A 197 -26.65 2.09 -17.81
C THR A 197 -25.12 2.17 -17.98
N VAL A 198 -24.61 2.18 -19.22
CA VAL A 198 -23.17 2.35 -19.48
C VAL A 198 -22.66 3.69 -18.94
N LYS A 199 -23.34 4.80 -19.26
CA LYS A 199 -22.95 6.14 -18.79
C LYS A 199 -22.94 6.25 -17.27
N GLU A 200 -23.95 5.68 -16.59
CA GLU A 200 -24.01 5.65 -15.12
C GLU A 200 -22.82 4.90 -14.52
N LEU A 201 -22.52 3.71 -15.05
CA LEU A 201 -21.41 2.88 -14.59
C LEU A 201 -20.04 3.51 -14.88
N GLU A 202 -19.87 4.14 -16.04
CA GLU A 202 -18.65 4.87 -16.40
C GLU A 202 -18.42 6.06 -15.48
N LYS A 203 -19.48 6.81 -15.16
CA LYS A 203 -19.40 7.90 -14.18
C LYS A 203 -18.94 7.39 -12.82
N LEU A 204 -19.53 6.29 -12.32
CA LEU A 204 -19.15 5.67 -11.06
C LEU A 204 -17.70 5.16 -11.06
N SER A 205 -17.25 4.56 -12.16
CA SER A 205 -15.87 4.09 -12.30
C SER A 205 -14.87 5.25 -12.30
N ASN A 206 -15.18 6.32 -13.04
CA ASN A 206 -14.28 7.45 -13.25
C ASN A 206 -14.22 8.41 -12.04
N SER A 207 -15.34 8.63 -11.34
CA SER A 207 -15.37 9.53 -10.18
C SER A 207 -14.63 8.98 -8.96
N LEU A 208 -14.29 7.69 -8.95
CA LEU A 208 -13.75 6.96 -7.80
C LEU A 208 -12.36 6.35 -8.07
N SER A 209 -11.75 6.67 -9.21
CA SER A 209 -10.42 6.17 -9.61
C SER A 209 -9.25 7.09 -9.21
N SER A 210 -9.51 8.15 -8.44
CA SER A 210 -8.48 9.09 -7.92
C SER A 210 -7.83 8.59 -6.64
#